data_AF-A0A1F7WH27-F1
#
_entry.id   AF-A0A1F7WH27-F1
#
_cell.length_a   1.000
_cell.length_b   1.000
_cell.length_c   1.000
_cell.angle_alpha   90.00
_cell.angle_beta   90.00
_cell.angle_gamma   90.00
#
_symmetry.space_group_name_H-M   'P 1'
#
loop_
_entity.id
_entity.type
_entity.pdbx_description
1 polymer ?
#
loop_
_entity_poly.entity_id
_entity_poly.type
_entity_poly.pdbx_seq_one_letter_code
_entity_poly.pdbx_strand_id
1 'polypeptide(L)'
;MRTEFKCLHSGKCCEKVYTQISLTLGDIIRIAHFLDWPVEKLFEQNIVGIKPFGVSENVFEYELGLTIPCKFRINKRCKIYEARPLNCRLFPYWLLAEVSQEKIKKLIDKSYECVHSVKLNEETKTKYRQYKDKIVEILNKEAEVTDRILEKHKLKYLVDISKQKGFEEVLDEIKQLEKRFPGIELQKAIDGVKISFAIRLLDKSKYKSLGKAIVKEIKNANLEASSTSLDGLRFIEAII
;
A
#
# COMPACT_ATOMS: atom_id res chain seq x y z
N MET A 1 -10.47 22.05 -16.87
CA MET A 1 -10.52 21.08 -15.75
C MET A 1 -10.87 19.72 -16.31
N ARG A 2 -10.30 18.63 -15.78
CA ARG A 2 -10.57 17.28 -16.27
C ARG A 2 -11.83 16.71 -15.61
N THR A 3 -12.65 16.02 -16.39
CA THR A 3 -13.85 15.29 -15.92
C THR A 3 -13.53 13.87 -15.47
N GLU A 4 -12.33 13.38 -15.80
CA GLU A 4 -11.84 12.05 -15.46
C GLU A 4 -10.43 12.13 -14.86
N PHE A 5 -10.07 11.08 -14.12
CA PHE A 5 -8.76 10.95 -13.50
C PHE A 5 -7.78 10.41 -14.52
N LYS A 6 -6.60 11.04 -14.56
CA LYS A 6 -5.45 10.50 -15.29
C LYS A 6 -4.21 10.68 -14.46
N CYS A 7 -3.54 9.57 -14.16
CA CYS A 7 -2.28 9.58 -13.43
C CYS A 7 -1.26 10.46 -14.17
N LEU A 8 -0.73 11.47 -13.49
CA LEU A 8 0.30 12.36 -14.01
C LEU A 8 1.73 11.88 -13.71
N HIS A 9 1.87 10.65 -13.19
CA HIS A 9 3.17 10.05 -12.91
C HIS A 9 4.05 10.85 -11.92
N SER A 10 3.41 11.62 -11.02
CA SER A 10 4.08 12.51 -10.05
C SER A 10 4.98 11.78 -9.06
N GLY A 11 4.70 10.50 -8.78
CA GLY A 11 5.52 9.67 -7.90
C GLY A 11 5.25 9.82 -6.41
N LYS A 12 4.34 10.71 -6.02
CA LYS A 12 4.12 11.04 -4.60
C LYS A 12 3.65 9.83 -3.79
N CYS A 13 2.82 8.97 -4.36
CA CYS A 13 2.39 7.70 -3.77
C CYS A 13 3.47 6.59 -3.76
N CYS A 14 4.62 6.82 -4.41
CA CYS A 14 5.69 5.82 -4.53
C CYS A 14 6.96 6.20 -3.75
N GLU A 15 7.13 7.46 -3.39
CA GLU A 15 8.40 8.00 -2.86
C GLU A 15 8.37 8.19 -1.33
N LYS A 16 7.19 8.35 -0.74
CA LYS A 16 7.05 8.82 0.64
C LYS A 16 6.96 7.65 1.61
N VAL A 17 7.86 7.60 2.60
CA VAL A 17 7.96 6.48 3.56
C VAL A 17 6.67 6.22 4.35
N TYR A 18 5.86 7.26 4.55
CA TYR A 18 4.55 7.16 5.20
C TYR A 18 3.46 6.60 4.29
N THR A 19 3.73 6.40 2.99
CA THR A 19 2.80 5.72 2.10
C THR A 19 2.94 4.22 2.31
N GLN A 20 2.00 3.65 3.05
CA GLN A 20 1.94 2.22 3.32
C GLN A 20 1.13 1.55 2.21
N ILE A 21 1.72 0.59 1.51
CA ILE A 21 1.04 -0.18 0.45
C ILE A 21 1.03 -1.65 0.87
N SER A 22 -0.11 -2.10 1.40
CA SER A 22 -0.30 -3.51 1.76
C SER A 22 -0.48 -4.33 0.49
N LEU A 23 -0.04 -5.58 0.58
CA LEU A 23 -0.05 -6.56 -0.50
C LEU A 23 -0.79 -7.80 -0.04
N THR A 24 -1.62 -8.32 -0.92
CA THR A 24 -2.11 -9.69 -0.81
C THR A 24 -1.13 -10.68 -1.44
N LEU A 25 -1.32 -11.97 -1.18
CA LEU A 25 -0.61 -13.01 -1.93
C LEU A 25 -0.94 -12.96 -3.43
N GLY A 26 -2.17 -12.61 -3.81
CA GLY A 26 -2.54 -12.43 -5.21
C GLY A 26 -1.75 -11.30 -5.87
N ASP A 27 -1.49 -10.19 -5.16
CA ASP A 27 -0.62 -9.12 -5.67
C ASP A 27 0.80 -9.63 -5.92
N ILE A 28 1.36 -10.38 -4.98
CA ILE A 28 2.71 -10.93 -5.07
C ILE A 28 2.83 -11.90 -6.27
N ILE A 29 1.85 -12.79 -6.44
CA ILE A 29 1.79 -13.72 -7.58
C ILE A 29 1.71 -12.96 -8.91
N ARG A 30 0.81 -11.97 -9.02
CA ARG A 30 0.66 -11.15 -10.23
C ARG A 30 1.95 -10.41 -10.58
N ILE A 31 2.61 -9.83 -9.59
CA ILE A 31 3.87 -9.10 -9.78
C ILE A 31 4.97 -10.06 -10.24
N ALA A 32 5.10 -11.21 -9.58
CA ALA A 32 6.09 -12.23 -9.91
C ALA A 32 5.90 -12.73 -11.35
N HIS A 33 4.68 -13.09 -11.72
CA HIS A 33 4.31 -13.54 -13.06
C HIS A 33 4.60 -12.46 -14.12
N PHE A 34 4.23 -11.20 -13.88
CA PHE A 34 4.49 -10.10 -14.81
C PHE A 34 5.99 -9.85 -15.05
N LEU A 35 6.82 -10.08 -14.03
CA LEU A 35 8.27 -9.91 -14.13
C LEU A 35 9.00 -11.14 -14.66
N ASP A 36 8.28 -12.25 -14.88
CA ASP A 36 8.85 -13.58 -15.14
C ASP A 36 9.87 -14.00 -14.06
N TRP A 37 9.52 -13.72 -12.79
CA TRP A 37 10.37 -13.98 -11.63
C TRP A 37 9.72 -15.03 -10.72
N PRO A 38 10.52 -15.88 -10.05
CA PRO A 38 10.01 -16.65 -8.93
C PRO A 38 9.63 -15.71 -7.78
N VAL A 39 8.56 -16.04 -7.05
CA VAL A 39 8.02 -15.21 -5.96
C VAL A 39 9.09 -14.91 -4.90
N GLU A 40 9.97 -15.86 -4.57
CA GLU A 40 11.05 -15.68 -3.60
C GLU A 40 11.96 -14.49 -3.95
N LYS A 41 12.18 -14.25 -5.25
CA LYS A 41 13.03 -13.17 -5.73
C LYS A 41 12.49 -11.80 -5.35
N LEU A 42 11.17 -11.64 -5.19
CA LEU A 42 10.57 -10.38 -4.70
C LEU A 42 10.98 -10.09 -3.25
N PHE A 43 11.11 -11.13 -2.42
CA PHE A 43 11.59 -11.00 -1.03
C PHE A 43 13.10 -10.81 -0.97
N GLU A 44 13.86 -11.60 -1.73
CA GLU A 44 15.33 -11.50 -1.80
C GLU A 44 15.81 -10.12 -2.28
N GLN A 45 15.10 -9.53 -3.24
CA GLN A 45 15.37 -8.18 -3.74
C GLN A 45 14.81 -7.09 -2.81
N ASN A 46 14.25 -7.44 -1.65
CA ASN A 46 13.61 -6.50 -0.70
C ASN A 46 12.61 -5.57 -1.41
N ILE A 47 11.82 -6.12 -2.34
CA ILE A 47 10.69 -5.45 -2.99
C ILE A 47 9.46 -5.62 -2.10
N VAL A 48 9.25 -6.85 -1.63
CA VAL A 48 8.17 -7.24 -0.72
C VAL A 48 8.76 -7.64 0.63
N GLY A 49 8.04 -7.35 1.71
CA GLY A 49 8.37 -7.83 3.04
C GLY A 49 7.29 -7.48 4.05
N ILE A 50 7.53 -7.78 5.32
CA ILE A 50 6.64 -7.35 6.40
C ILE A 50 6.87 -5.86 6.68
N LYS A 51 5.78 -5.09 6.74
CA LYS A 51 5.75 -3.64 6.95
C LYS A 51 4.74 -3.30 8.05
N PRO A 52 5.01 -2.26 8.84
CA PRO A 52 4.02 -1.75 9.78
C PRO A 52 2.96 -0.91 9.05
N PHE A 53 1.69 -1.12 9.39
CA PHE A 53 0.50 -0.40 8.92
C PHE A 53 -0.18 0.24 10.12
N GLY A 54 -0.46 1.55 10.04
CA GLY A 54 -1.03 2.28 11.19
C GLY A 54 -2.50 1.90 11.42
N VAL A 55 -2.82 1.38 12.62
CA VAL A 55 -4.19 1.05 13.04
C VAL A 55 -4.76 2.18 13.92
N SER A 56 -3.93 2.74 14.79
CA SER A 56 -4.23 3.90 15.61
C SER A 56 -2.95 4.72 15.84
N GLU A 57 -3.03 5.81 16.61
CA GLU A 57 -1.96 6.80 16.74
C GLU A 57 -0.56 6.22 17.02
N ASN A 58 -0.46 5.15 17.82
CA ASN A 58 0.80 4.49 18.17
C ASN A 58 0.74 2.96 18.00
N VAL A 59 -0.31 2.44 17.36
CA VAL A 59 -0.47 0.99 17.17
C VAL A 59 -0.30 0.66 15.70
N PHE A 60 0.62 -0.26 15.43
CA PHE A 60 0.91 -0.75 14.10
C PHE A 60 0.61 -2.24 13.99
N GLU A 61 -0.03 -2.62 12.89
CA GLU A 61 -0.16 -4.01 12.47
C GLU A 61 0.92 -4.34 11.45
N TYR A 62 1.55 -5.50 11.61
CA TYR A 62 2.57 -5.96 10.68
C TYR A 62 1.98 -6.88 9.63
N GLU A 63 2.07 -6.48 8.37
CA GLU A 63 1.51 -7.22 7.23
C GLU A 63 2.47 -7.23 6.03
N LEU A 64 2.14 -7.97 4.97
CA LEU A 64 2.88 -7.91 3.72
C LEU A 64 2.69 -6.55 3.04
N GLY A 65 3.79 -5.94 2.61
CA GLY A 65 3.76 -4.65 1.94
C GLY A 65 4.94 -4.43 1.00
N LEU A 66 4.79 -3.44 0.12
CA LEU A 66 5.90 -2.96 -0.71
C LEU A 66 6.93 -2.21 0.13
N THR A 67 8.20 -2.41 -0.18
CA THR A 67 9.26 -1.53 0.29
C THR A 67 9.15 -0.18 -0.41
N ILE A 68 9.09 0.89 0.40
CA ILE A 68 9.06 2.29 -0.05
C ILE A 68 10.38 2.97 0.35
N PRO A 69 11.04 3.74 -0.54
CA PRO A 69 10.64 4.11 -1.90
C PRO A 69 10.43 2.93 -2.85
N CYS A 70 9.35 2.98 -3.62
CA CYS A 70 8.89 1.87 -4.46
C CYS A 70 9.91 1.58 -5.57
N LYS A 71 10.49 0.38 -5.54
CA LYS A 71 11.52 -0.07 -6.50
C LYS A 71 11.02 -0.21 -7.94
N PHE A 72 9.70 -0.23 -8.15
CA PHE A 72 9.10 -0.27 -9.48
C PHE A 72 8.97 1.12 -10.12
N ARG A 73 9.27 2.19 -9.40
CA ARG A 73 9.30 3.54 -9.97
C ARG A 73 10.60 3.76 -10.74
N ILE A 74 10.52 3.74 -12.06
CA ILE A 74 11.64 3.96 -12.98
C ILE A 74 11.26 5.07 -13.96
N ASN A 75 12.13 6.07 -14.13
CA ASN A 75 11.91 7.21 -15.04
C ASN A 75 10.53 7.87 -14.84
N LYS A 76 10.18 8.10 -13.57
CA LYS A 76 8.90 8.64 -13.12
C LYS A 76 7.67 7.76 -13.45
N ARG A 77 7.80 6.54 -13.94
CA ARG A 77 6.68 5.63 -14.25
C ARG A 77 6.74 4.35 -13.43
N CYS A 78 5.61 3.67 -13.29
CA CYS A 78 5.57 2.34 -12.68
C CYS A 78 5.93 1.30 -13.75
N LYS A 79 7.01 0.55 -13.56
CA LYS A 79 7.43 -0.52 -14.48
C LYS A 79 6.45 -1.70 -14.51
N ILE A 80 5.70 -1.90 -13.43
CA ILE A 80 4.70 -2.95 -13.30
C ILE A 80 3.27 -2.40 -13.37
N TYR A 81 3.03 -1.32 -14.14
CA TYR A 81 1.72 -0.63 -14.10
C TYR A 81 0.55 -1.60 -14.32
N GLU A 82 0.67 -2.53 -15.26
CA GLU A 82 -0.36 -3.54 -15.54
C GLU A 82 -0.51 -4.60 -14.44
N ALA A 83 0.50 -4.81 -13.61
CA ALA A 83 0.50 -5.76 -12.49
C ALA A 83 0.57 -5.06 -11.13
N ARG A 84 0.24 -3.76 -11.08
CA ARG A 84 0.32 -2.97 -9.84
C ARG A 84 -0.63 -3.55 -8.79
N PRO A 85 -0.27 -3.46 -7.48
CA PRO A 85 -1.10 -3.97 -6.40
C PRO A 85 -2.53 -3.45 -6.41
N LEU A 86 -3.49 -4.21 -5.87
CA LEU A 86 -4.89 -3.79 -5.78
C LEU A 86 -5.04 -2.45 -5.03
N ASN A 87 -4.29 -2.23 -3.95
CA ASN A 87 -4.27 -0.92 -3.27
C ASN A 87 -3.76 0.23 -4.16
N CYS A 88 -2.77 -0.03 -5.02
CA CYS A 88 -2.32 0.94 -6.02
C CYS A 88 -3.37 1.15 -7.14
N ARG A 89 -4.22 0.16 -7.42
CA ARG A 89 -5.34 0.28 -8.36
C ARG A 89 -6.51 1.05 -7.78
N LEU A 90 -6.78 0.92 -6.48
CA LEU A 90 -7.82 1.64 -5.77
C LEU A 90 -7.53 3.13 -5.69
N PHE A 91 -6.27 3.51 -5.51
CA PHE A 91 -5.91 4.92 -5.42
C PHE A 91 -5.87 5.59 -6.82
N PRO A 92 -6.48 6.77 -7.01
CA PRO A 92 -7.25 7.58 -6.06
C PRO A 92 -8.78 7.42 -6.22
N TYR A 93 -9.25 6.39 -6.91
CA TYR A 93 -10.67 6.22 -7.25
C TYR A 93 -11.57 6.14 -6.01
N TRP A 94 -11.17 5.45 -4.94
CA TRP A 94 -11.95 5.43 -3.69
C TRP A 94 -12.18 6.84 -3.13
N LEU A 95 -11.12 7.66 -3.12
CA LEU A 95 -11.16 9.03 -2.63
C LEU A 95 -12.06 9.90 -3.52
N LEU A 96 -11.89 9.77 -4.83
CA LEU A 96 -12.64 10.53 -5.82
C LEU A 96 -14.13 10.13 -5.89
N ALA A 97 -14.45 8.89 -5.57
CA ALA A 97 -15.81 8.34 -5.60
C ALA A 97 -16.66 8.78 -4.40
N GLU A 98 -16.04 8.94 -3.22
CA GLU A 98 -16.76 9.04 -1.94
C GLU A 98 -16.52 10.36 -1.19
N VAL A 99 -15.40 11.03 -1.43
CA VAL A 99 -14.99 12.20 -0.66
C VAL A 99 -15.27 13.49 -1.43
N SER A 100 -15.86 14.48 -0.76
CA SER A 100 -16.10 15.79 -1.37
C SER A 100 -14.79 16.49 -1.72
N GLN A 101 -14.79 17.34 -2.74
CA GLN A 101 -13.59 18.04 -3.21
C GLN A 101 -12.92 18.89 -2.11
N GLU A 102 -13.72 19.49 -1.22
CA GLU A 102 -13.24 20.27 -0.07
C GLU A 102 -12.51 19.39 0.94
N LYS A 103 -13.02 18.17 1.18
CA LYS A 103 -12.37 17.19 2.07
C LYS A 103 -11.12 16.61 1.44
N ILE A 104 -11.12 16.32 0.13
CA ILE A 104 -9.93 15.88 -0.61
C ILE A 104 -8.76 16.86 -0.43
N LYS A 105 -9.02 18.17 -0.50
CA LYS A 105 -8.03 19.23 -0.27
C LYS A 105 -7.39 19.21 1.12
N LYS A 106 -8.05 18.60 2.10
CA LYS A 106 -7.56 18.46 3.48
C LYS A 106 -6.83 17.13 3.70
N LEU A 107 -7.20 16.08 2.96
CA LEU A 107 -6.62 14.74 3.11
C LEU A 107 -5.37 14.54 2.25
N ILE A 108 -5.35 15.14 1.07
CA ILE A 108 -4.28 14.97 0.09
C ILE A 108 -3.61 16.31 -0.14
N ASP A 109 -2.29 16.34 0.03
CA ASP A 109 -1.49 17.54 -0.24
C ASP A 109 -1.55 17.96 -1.72
N LYS A 110 -1.42 19.27 -1.96
CA LYS A 110 -1.46 19.91 -3.27
C LYS A 110 -0.47 19.31 -4.27
N SER A 111 0.63 18.71 -3.79
CA SER A 111 1.60 18.04 -4.66
C SER A 111 1.05 16.81 -5.40
N TYR A 112 -0.12 16.31 -5.03
CA TYR A 112 -0.88 15.32 -5.80
C TYR A 112 -1.75 15.99 -6.87
N GLU A 113 -1.11 16.67 -7.82
CA GLU A 113 -1.80 17.41 -8.90
C GLU A 113 -2.77 16.54 -9.70
N CYS A 114 -2.47 15.24 -9.84
CA CYS A 114 -3.34 14.29 -10.52
C CYS A 114 -4.71 14.10 -9.85
N VAL A 115 -4.83 14.41 -8.55
CA VAL A 115 -6.08 14.33 -7.79
C VAL A 115 -6.77 15.70 -7.76
N HIS A 116 -6.05 16.78 -7.44
CA HIS A 116 -6.64 18.13 -7.25
C HIS A 116 -7.19 18.79 -8.52
N SER A 117 -6.75 18.37 -9.69
CA SER A 117 -7.14 18.98 -10.97
C SER A 117 -8.39 18.36 -11.62
N VAL A 118 -9.05 17.43 -10.91
CA VAL A 118 -10.21 16.67 -11.39
C VAL A 118 -11.50 17.21 -10.79
N LYS A 119 -12.49 17.53 -11.63
CA LYS A 119 -13.87 17.84 -11.23
C LYS A 119 -14.79 16.78 -11.84
N LEU A 120 -15.25 15.85 -11.01
CA LEU A 120 -16.11 14.75 -11.45
C LEU A 120 -17.57 15.16 -11.52
N ASN A 121 -18.26 14.69 -12.55
CA ASN A 121 -19.73 14.63 -12.58
C ASN A 121 -20.23 13.36 -11.86
N GLU A 122 -21.54 13.26 -11.62
CA GLU A 122 -22.12 12.11 -10.90
C GLU A 122 -22.01 10.80 -11.69
N GLU A 123 -22.03 10.85 -13.02
CA GLU A 123 -21.82 9.67 -13.86
C GLU A 123 -20.43 9.06 -13.64
N THR A 124 -19.38 9.89 -13.67
CA THR A 124 -17.99 9.44 -13.46
C THR A 124 -17.77 8.94 -12.03
N LYS A 125 -18.37 9.61 -11.03
CA LYS A 125 -18.33 9.11 -9.65
C LYS A 125 -18.99 7.73 -9.54
N THR A 126 -20.09 7.51 -10.25
CA THR A 126 -20.80 6.21 -10.26
C THR A 126 -19.90 5.11 -10.84
N LYS A 127 -19.23 5.37 -11.97
CA LYS A 127 -18.22 4.45 -12.54
C LYS A 127 -17.09 4.16 -11.55
N TYR A 128 -16.58 5.18 -10.85
CA TYR A 128 -15.52 4.99 -9.87
C TYR A 128 -15.96 4.19 -8.64
N ARG A 129 -17.20 4.35 -8.18
CA ARG A 129 -17.77 3.49 -7.12
C ARG A 129 -17.83 2.04 -7.58
N GLN A 130 -18.38 1.78 -8.77
CA GLN A 130 -18.46 0.43 -9.35
C GLN A 130 -17.08 -0.23 -9.48
N TYR A 131 -16.10 0.50 -10.02
CA TYR A 131 -14.72 0.05 -10.11
C TYR A 131 -14.12 -0.24 -8.72
N LYS A 132 -14.26 0.71 -7.78
CA LYS A 132 -13.78 0.56 -6.39
C LYS A 132 -14.39 -0.68 -5.74
N ASP A 133 -15.71 -0.88 -5.82
CA ASP A 133 -16.39 -2.01 -5.21
C ASP A 133 -15.90 -3.34 -5.78
N LYS A 134 -15.66 -3.44 -7.09
CA LYS A 134 -15.09 -4.63 -7.72
C LYS A 134 -13.66 -4.92 -7.27
N ILE A 135 -12.82 -3.91 -7.15
CA ILE A 135 -11.45 -4.10 -6.66
C ILE A 135 -11.44 -4.45 -5.16
N VAL A 136 -12.31 -3.83 -4.35
CA VAL A 136 -12.45 -4.16 -2.91
C VAL A 136 -12.96 -5.59 -2.72
N GLU A 137 -13.88 -6.08 -3.56
CA GLU A 137 -14.35 -7.47 -3.52
C GLU A 137 -13.19 -8.46 -3.69
N ILE A 138 -12.30 -8.21 -4.67
CA ILE A 138 -11.10 -9.04 -4.89
C ILE A 138 -10.12 -8.89 -3.73
N LEU A 139 -9.86 -7.65 -3.30
CA LEU A 139 -8.92 -7.35 -2.22
C LEU A 139 -9.30 -8.09 -0.94
N ASN A 140 -10.58 -8.07 -0.54
CA ASN A 140 -11.05 -8.74 0.67
C ASN A 140 -10.87 -10.26 0.57
N LYS A 141 -11.26 -10.88 -0.55
CA LYS A 141 -11.08 -12.32 -0.77
C LYS A 141 -9.60 -12.73 -0.70
N GLU A 142 -8.72 -11.95 -1.32
CA GLU A 142 -7.29 -12.23 -1.30
C GLU A 142 -6.64 -11.92 0.05
N ALA A 143 -7.15 -10.91 0.79
CA ALA A 143 -6.70 -10.56 2.13
C ALA A 143 -7.02 -11.66 3.14
N GLU A 144 -8.22 -12.25 3.11
CA GLU A 144 -8.60 -13.37 4.00
C GLU A 144 -7.62 -14.55 3.89
N VAL A 145 -7.22 -14.90 2.66
CA VAL A 145 -6.23 -15.96 2.42
C VAL A 145 -4.86 -15.55 2.94
N THR A 146 -4.47 -14.31 2.68
CA THR A 146 -3.18 -13.74 3.10
C THR A 146 -3.06 -13.75 4.62
N ASP A 147 -4.09 -13.25 5.32
CA ASP A 147 -4.13 -13.14 6.78
C ASP A 147 -4.02 -14.49 7.46
N ARG A 148 -4.81 -15.47 7.03
CA ARG A 148 -4.73 -16.85 7.54
C ARG A 148 -3.32 -17.43 7.43
N ILE A 149 -2.62 -17.14 6.32
CA ILE A 149 -1.24 -17.60 6.13
C ILE A 149 -0.28 -16.84 7.05
N LEU A 150 -0.41 -15.52 7.17
CA LEU A 150 0.44 -14.73 8.06
C LEU A 150 0.24 -15.10 9.53
N GLU A 151 -0.99 -15.33 9.96
CA GLU A 151 -1.33 -15.79 11.31
C GLU A 151 -0.75 -17.16 11.62
N LYS A 152 -0.91 -18.13 10.70
CA LYS A 152 -0.33 -19.49 10.81
C LYS A 152 1.18 -19.44 11.07
N HIS A 153 1.88 -18.50 10.44
CA HIS A 153 3.32 -18.32 10.57
C HIS A 153 3.73 -17.29 11.63
N LYS A 154 2.77 -16.74 12.40
CA LYS A 154 2.98 -15.71 13.44
C LYS A 154 3.68 -14.46 12.90
N LEU A 155 3.33 -14.08 11.68
CA LEU A 155 3.87 -12.92 10.96
C LEU A 155 2.95 -11.70 11.02
N LYS A 156 1.65 -11.92 11.30
CA LYS A 156 0.67 -10.86 11.58
C LYS A 156 0.57 -10.64 13.08
N TYR A 157 0.88 -9.43 13.53
CA TYR A 157 0.82 -9.06 14.95
C TYR A 157 0.74 -7.53 15.12
N LEU A 158 0.19 -7.11 16.24
CA LEU A 158 0.10 -5.71 16.64
C LEU A 158 1.28 -5.31 17.53
N VAL A 159 1.78 -4.09 17.35
CA VAL A 159 2.74 -3.46 18.25
C VAL A 159 2.27 -2.06 18.59
N ASP A 160 2.15 -1.82 19.89
CA ASP A 160 2.03 -0.48 20.43
C ASP A 160 3.44 0.08 20.64
N ILE A 161 3.84 1.01 19.76
CA ILE A 161 5.19 1.59 19.79
C ILE A 161 5.42 2.47 21.01
N SER A 162 4.36 2.96 21.65
CA SER A 162 4.47 3.79 22.85
C SER A 162 4.98 3.02 24.08
N LYS A 163 4.93 1.69 24.01
CA LYS A 163 5.38 0.77 25.07
C LYS A 163 6.78 0.21 24.82
N GLN A 164 7.46 0.67 23.77
CA GLN A 164 8.73 0.10 23.32
C GLN A 164 9.90 0.97 23.79
N LYS A 165 11.00 0.32 24.14
CA LYS A 165 12.23 1.02 24.54
C LYS A 165 12.70 1.94 23.39
N GLY A 166 12.96 3.21 23.72
CA GLY A 166 13.43 4.22 22.77
C GLY A 166 12.32 5.05 22.13
N PHE A 167 11.06 4.89 22.56
CA PHE A 167 9.96 5.73 22.09
C PHE A 167 10.10 7.19 22.54
N GLU A 168 10.80 7.44 23.63
CA GLU A 168 11.12 8.77 24.14
C GLU A 168 11.92 9.58 23.11
N GLU A 169 12.85 8.93 22.38
CA GLU A 169 13.59 9.56 21.27
C GLU A 169 12.64 9.96 20.12
N VAL A 170 11.60 9.15 19.86
CA VAL A 170 10.56 9.46 18.87
C VAL A 170 9.77 10.70 19.30
N LEU A 171 9.40 10.80 20.58
CA LEU A 171 8.69 11.97 21.11
C LEU A 171 9.55 13.24 21.01
N ASP A 172 10.84 13.14 21.29
CA ASP A 172 11.74 14.29 21.18
C ASP A 172 11.95 14.72 19.72
N GLU A 173 12.00 13.78 18.77
CA GLU A 173 12.02 14.10 17.34
C GLU A 173 10.71 14.78 16.90
N ILE A 174 9.55 14.29 17.36
CA ILE A 174 8.24 14.90 17.07
C ILE A 174 8.19 16.36 17.56
N LYS A 175 8.63 16.64 18.80
CA LYS A 175 8.70 18.02 19.33
C LYS A 175 9.59 18.94 18.48
N GLN A 176 10.64 18.40 17.86
CA GLN A 176 11.48 19.18 16.94
C GLN A 176 10.77 19.45 15.61
N LEU A 177 9.98 18.50 15.11
CA LEU A 177 9.19 18.65 13.89
C LEU A 177 8.07 19.68 14.05
N GLU A 178 7.40 19.73 15.19
CA GLU A 178 6.35 20.70 15.51
C GLU A 178 6.83 22.15 15.37
N LYS A 179 8.11 22.40 15.66
CA LYS A 179 8.74 23.72 15.49
C LYS A 179 9.03 24.08 14.03
N ARG A 180 9.13 23.08 13.15
CA ARG A 180 9.59 23.24 11.75
C ARG A 180 8.47 23.20 10.74
N PHE A 181 7.42 22.42 10.98
CA PHE A 181 6.37 22.15 10.01
C PHE A 181 5.00 22.54 10.58
N PRO A 182 4.19 23.32 9.84
CA PRO A 182 2.78 23.53 10.16
C PRO A 182 1.85 22.58 9.38
N GLY A 183 0.69 22.27 9.96
CA GLY A 183 -0.44 21.63 9.25
C GLY A 183 -0.16 20.20 8.78
N ILE A 184 -0.57 19.87 7.55
CA ILE A 184 -0.53 18.49 7.03
C ILE A 184 0.90 17.94 6.87
N GLU A 185 1.88 18.82 6.65
CA GLU A 185 3.28 18.41 6.53
C GLU A 185 3.85 17.95 7.87
N LEU A 186 3.37 18.52 8.99
CA LEU A 186 3.71 18.05 10.33
C LEU A 186 3.22 16.63 10.56
N GLN A 187 1.94 16.36 10.28
CA GLN A 187 1.37 15.03 10.51
C GLN A 187 2.12 13.95 9.71
N LYS A 188 2.43 14.21 8.44
CA LYS A 188 3.21 13.28 7.61
C LYS A 188 4.62 13.05 8.13
N ALA A 189 5.25 14.09 8.67
CA ALA A 189 6.57 13.97 9.27
C ALA A 189 6.51 13.10 10.53
N ILE A 190 5.52 13.34 11.40
CA ILE A 190 5.24 12.51 12.58
C ILE A 190 5.00 11.05 12.18
N ASP A 191 4.13 10.79 11.20
CA ASP A 191 3.83 9.45 10.70
C ASP A 191 5.11 8.78 10.16
N GLY A 192 5.95 9.52 9.44
CA GLY A 192 7.23 9.03 8.92
C GLY A 192 8.19 8.59 10.02
N VAL A 193 8.29 9.36 11.12
CA VAL A 193 9.12 9.01 12.28
C VAL A 193 8.58 7.76 12.97
N LYS A 194 7.27 7.72 13.26
CA LYS A 194 6.62 6.58 13.92
C LYS A 194 6.77 5.29 13.10
N ILE A 195 6.54 5.35 11.79
CA ILE A 195 6.71 4.22 10.87
C ILE A 195 8.17 3.77 10.84
N SER A 196 9.12 4.70 10.80
CA SER A 196 10.56 4.37 10.82
C SER A 196 10.96 3.68 12.12
N PHE A 197 10.42 4.10 13.26
CA PHE A 197 10.60 3.41 14.54
C PHE A 197 9.96 2.02 14.55
N ALA A 198 8.72 1.89 14.07
CA ALA A 198 8.09 0.57 13.91
C ALA A 198 8.94 -0.37 13.04
N ILE A 199 9.45 0.10 11.90
CA ILE A 199 10.37 -0.70 11.06
C ILE A 199 11.62 -1.16 11.83
N ARG A 200 12.15 -0.36 12.78
CA ARG A 200 13.30 -0.76 13.61
C ARG A 200 12.96 -1.88 14.59
N LEU A 201 11.70 -1.97 15.03
CA LEU A 201 11.22 -3.00 15.95
C LEU A 201 10.96 -4.35 15.26
N LEU A 202 11.00 -4.40 13.93
CA LEU A 202 10.87 -5.64 13.18
C LEU A 202 12.01 -6.60 13.53
N ASP A 203 11.65 -7.77 14.06
CA ASP A 203 12.57 -8.88 14.22
C ASP A 203 12.91 -9.50 12.86
N LYS A 204 13.97 -9.00 12.23
CA LYS A 204 14.44 -9.46 10.92
C LYS A 204 14.77 -10.95 10.88
N SER A 205 15.05 -11.58 12.01
CA SER A 205 15.35 -13.01 12.05
C SER A 205 14.15 -13.87 11.67
N LYS A 206 12.93 -13.47 12.08
CA LYS A 206 11.67 -14.14 11.73
C LYS A 206 11.37 -14.13 10.23
N TYR A 207 11.99 -13.23 9.47
CA TYR A 207 11.68 -13.02 8.06
C TYR A 207 12.70 -13.63 7.10
N LYS A 208 13.82 -14.18 7.61
CA LYS A 208 14.89 -14.74 6.77
C LYS A 208 14.39 -15.88 5.86
N SER A 209 13.37 -16.62 6.31
CA SER A 209 12.72 -17.71 5.55
C SER A 209 11.35 -17.33 4.98
N LEU A 210 10.92 -16.07 5.11
CA LEU A 210 9.56 -15.63 4.75
C LEU A 210 9.20 -15.99 3.31
N GLY A 211 10.06 -15.64 2.35
CA GLY A 211 9.81 -15.94 0.94
C GLY A 211 9.57 -17.44 0.70
N LYS A 212 10.40 -18.31 1.27
CA LYS A 212 10.26 -19.77 1.14
C LYS A 212 8.98 -20.29 1.80
N ALA A 213 8.62 -19.76 2.97
CA ALA A 213 7.38 -20.13 3.67
C ALA A 213 6.15 -19.73 2.84
N ILE A 214 6.12 -18.50 2.33
CA ILE A 214 5.03 -18.00 1.49
C ILE A 214 4.90 -18.81 0.20
N VAL A 215 6.00 -19.12 -0.49
CA VAL A 215 5.92 -19.94 -1.71
C VAL A 215 5.41 -21.35 -1.43
N LYS A 216 5.80 -21.96 -0.31
CA LYS A 216 5.24 -23.24 0.10
C LYS A 216 3.73 -23.16 0.29
N GLU A 217 3.22 -22.10 0.92
CA GLU A 217 1.77 -21.92 1.11
C GLU A 217 1.04 -21.64 -0.21
N ILE A 218 1.62 -20.83 -1.11
CA ILE A 218 1.06 -20.57 -2.45
C ILE A 218 0.86 -21.88 -3.23
N LYS A 219 1.87 -22.76 -3.21
CA LYS A 219 1.80 -24.08 -3.86
C LYS A 219 0.77 -24.99 -3.21
N ASN A 220 0.75 -25.06 -1.88
CA ASN A 220 -0.15 -25.96 -1.14
C ASN A 220 -1.63 -25.56 -1.26
N ALA A 221 -1.92 -24.27 -1.26
CA ALA A 221 -3.29 -23.77 -1.35
C ALA A 221 -3.77 -23.58 -2.80
N ASN A 222 -2.98 -24.01 -3.79
CA ASN A 222 -3.27 -23.87 -5.22
C ASN A 222 -3.67 -22.43 -5.60
N LEU A 223 -3.00 -21.44 -4.99
CA LEU A 223 -3.45 -20.04 -5.02
C LEU A 223 -3.28 -19.36 -6.37
N GLU A 224 -2.43 -19.89 -7.23
CA GLU A 224 -2.26 -19.39 -8.59
C GLU A 224 -3.60 -19.40 -9.35
N ALA A 225 -4.38 -20.47 -9.18
CA ALA A 225 -5.70 -20.61 -9.80
C ALA A 225 -6.78 -19.73 -9.14
N SER A 226 -6.61 -19.34 -7.87
CA SER A 226 -7.58 -18.50 -7.13
C SER A 226 -7.30 -17.00 -7.24
N SER A 227 -6.09 -16.61 -7.64
CA SER A 227 -5.74 -15.20 -7.82
C SER A 227 -6.48 -14.61 -9.03
N THR A 228 -6.98 -13.39 -8.91
CA THR A 228 -7.55 -12.73 -10.10
C THR A 228 -6.44 -12.50 -11.11
N SER A 229 -6.61 -13.02 -12.32
CA SER A 229 -5.65 -12.87 -13.41
C SER A 229 -5.50 -11.41 -13.85
N LEU A 230 -4.42 -11.11 -14.55
CA LEU A 230 -4.23 -9.77 -15.14
C LEU A 230 -5.35 -9.42 -16.13
N ASP A 231 -5.85 -10.40 -16.90
CA ASP A 231 -6.95 -10.17 -17.84
C ASP A 231 -8.28 -9.90 -17.12
N GLY A 232 -8.53 -10.59 -16.00
CA GLY A 232 -9.68 -10.28 -15.13
C GLY A 232 -9.62 -8.84 -14.60
N LEU A 233 -8.43 -8.37 -14.23
CA LEU A 233 -8.23 -6.97 -13.80
C LEU A 233 -8.40 -5.98 -14.95
N ARG A 234 -7.91 -6.30 -16.16
CA ARG A 234 -8.12 -5.46 -17.36
C ARG A 234 -9.61 -5.31 -17.69
N PHE A 235 -10.40 -6.35 -17.51
CA PHE A 235 -11.86 -6.28 -17.69
C PHE A 235 -12.50 -5.31 -16.69
N ILE A 236 -12.05 -5.31 -15.43
CA ILE A 236 -12.53 -4.36 -14.41
C ILE A 236 -12.07 -2.94 -14.72
N GLU A 237 -10.84 -2.77 -15.23
CA GLU A 237 -10.32 -1.47 -15.64
C GLU A 237 -11.11 -0.85 -16.81
N ALA A 238 -11.83 -1.64 -17.61
CA ALA A 238 -12.71 -1.11 -18.66
C ALA A 238 -13.94 -0.34 -18.12
N ILE A 239 -14.19 -0.37 -16.81
CA ILE A 239 -15.24 0.44 -16.15
C ILE A 239 -14.87 1.94 -16.15
N ILE A 240 -13.57 2.26 -16.15
CA ILE A 240 -13.00 3.61 -15.96
C ILE A 240 -12.27 4.10 -17.21
#